data_AF-A0A3L7WDV4-F1
#
_entry.id   AF-A0A3L7WDV4-F1
#
_cell.length_a   1.000
_cell.length_b   1.000
_cell.length_c   1.000
_cell.angle_alpha   90.00
_cell.angle_beta   90.00
_cell.angle_gamma   90.00
#
_symmetry.space_group_name_H-M   'P 1'
#
loop_
_entity.id
_entity.type
_entity.pdbx_description
1 polymer ?
#
loop_
_entity_poly.entity_id
_entity_poly.type
_entity_poly.pdbx_seq_one_letter_code
_entity_poly.pdbx_strand_id
1 'polypeptide(L)'
;MPLRDRRLYHRNATTRPSGEEPSRALHSRKGCRLGRSTEGTIVAATRRTASKPLLELTDVKRYFRVRGGIPLIRKELNVRAVDGVSLSVARGETVSLVGESGSGKTTLGRVALGLQPATAGHVTYDGREIRSLSAGERRALRKRMQIVFQDPFGSLNPRLPIGDQIEEGLLAHKLGDENARGKRVREVLDLVGLDPNYASRYPHEFSGGQRQRIGIARALAVNPEFIVLDEPVSALDVSIQSQVLNLLAELREEKGLTYLFISHNLDVVGYFSDRVAVMYLGTVVEMGPVEQVFKKPQHPYTVALLSAVPKIEAHDVKDRLILAGEIPSPINPPSGCRFRTRCWLREQLGNPDRCTTEEPKLAASPRSPDVSVACHFPLENGLASTTAKGRQAIKVKTKAASTKAVPKSAPKGRTTKKRSARA
;
A
#
# COMPACT_ATOMS: atom_id res chain seq x y z
N MET A 1 12.74 -39.84 12.03
CA MET A 1 13.74 -40.48 12.90
C MET A 1 14.86 -39.47 13.20
N PRO A 2 15.37 -39.35 14.43
CA PRO A 2 14.66 -39.49 15.71
C PRO A 2 14.47 -38.14 16.40
N LEU A 3 13.35 -38.04 17.12
CA LEU A 3 13.02 -37.00 18.08
C LEU A 3 14.04 -37.03 19.22
N ARG A 4 14.71 -35.91 19.49
CA ARG A 4 15.63 -35.79 20.63
C ARG A 4 14.84 -35.53 21.90
N ASP A 5 14.92 -36.55 22.74
CA ASP A 5 14.78 -36.66 24.19
C ASP A 5 14.66 -35.35 24.98
N ARG A 6 13.52 -35.20 25.66
CA ARG A 6 13.23 -34.16 26.65
C ARG A 6 13.65 -34.66 28.04
N ARG A 7 14.70 -34.07 28.61
CA ARG A 7 14.98 -34.19 30.05
C ARG A 7 14.46 -32.97 30.81
N LEU A 8 13.35 -33.22 31.50
CA LEU A 8 13.08 -32.86 32.90
C LEU A 8 13.76 -31.59 33.46
N TYR A 9 12.96 -30.54 33.64
CA TYR A 9 13.06 -29.67 34.81
C TYR A 9 11.67 -29.52 35.45
N HIS A 10 11.35 -30.46 36.34
CA HIS A 10 10.43 -30.19 37.44
C HIS A 10 11.24 -29.56 38.57
N ARG A 11 10.92 -28.32 38.95
CA ARG A 11 11.12 -27.87 40.32
C ARG A 11 9.87 -27.13 40.78
N ASN A 12 9.20 -27.76 41.74
CA ASN A 12 8.17 -27.19 42.59
C ASN A 12 8.74 -26.01 43.39
N ALA A 13 7.94 -24.96 43.54
CA ALA A 13 7.98 -24.09 44.72
C ALA A 13 6.62 -23.41 44.87
N THR A 14 5.71 -24.10 45.55
CA THR A 14 4.56 -23.51 46.26
C THR A 14 5.05 -22.95 47.59
N THR A 15 5.01 -21.64 47.78
CA THR A 15 4.84 -20.99 49.10
C THR A 15 4.48 -19.51 48.90
N ARG A 16 3.24 -19.14 49.26
CA ARG A 16 2.88 -17.75 49.61
C ARG A 16 3.12 -17.58 51.10
N PRO A 17 3.58 -16.39 51.52
CA PRO A 17 3.10 -15.80 52.75
C PRO A 17 2.37 -14.47 52.49
N SER A 18 1.34 -14.30 53.30
CA SER A 18 0.47 -13.14 53.47
C SER A 18 1.18 -11.96 54.14
N GLY A 19 0.75 -10.75 53.75
CA GLY A 19 0.56 -9.61 54.65
C GLY A 19 1.79 -8.78 55.00
N GLU A 20 1.89 -7.60 54.39
CA GLU A 20 2.19 -6.32 55.06
C GLU A 20 2.09 -5.17 54.04
N GLU A 21 1.17 -4.23 54.28
CA GLU A 21 1.15 -2.92 53.60
C GLU A 21 2.35 -2.09 54.04
N PRO A 22 2.85 -1.20 53.16
CA PRO A 22 3.10 0.14 53.67
C PRO A 22 2.66 1.27 52.72
N SER A 23 1.90 2.16 53.33
CA SER A 23 2.03 3.63 53.33
C SER A 23 2.10 4.41 52.01
N ARG A 24 1.13 5.34 51.92
CA ARG A 24 1.11 6.55 51.11
C ARG A 24 2.46 7.29 51.14
N ALA A 25 3.10 7.39 49.97
CA ALA A 25 4.12 8.39 49.68
C ALA A 25 3.68 9.22 48.45
N LEU A 26 2.84 10.22 48.71
CA LEU A 26 2.69 11.40 47.87
C LEU A 26 3.96 12.23 48.00
N HIS A 27 4.80 12.35 46.97
CA HIS A 27 5.72 13.48 46.70
C HIS A 27 5.98 13.51 45.18
N SER A 28 5.30 14.38 44.43
CA SER A 28 5.77 15.73 44.08
C SER A 28 7.15 15.74 43.42
N ARG A 29 7.18 15.85 42.08
CA ARG A 29 8.13 16.69 41.33
C ARG A 29 7.64 16.96 39.91
N LYS A 30 7.17 18.20 39.74
CA LYS A 30 7.34 19.10 38.58
C LYS A 30 6.85 18.64 37.20
N GLY A 31 5.80 19.31 36.73
CA GLY A 31 5.80 19.81 35.35
C GLY A 31 4.81 19.21 34.35
N CYS A 32 3.59 18.85 34.75
CA CYS A 32 2.52 18.65 33.77
C CYS A 32 1.98 20.03 33.35
N ARG A 33 2.65 20.67 32.36
CA ARG A 33 2.00 21.69 31.52
C ARG A 33 1.44 20.96 30.31
N LEU A 34 0.14 20.76 30.27
CA LEU A 34 -0.60 20.55 29.04
C LEU A 34 -0.44 21.83 28.19
N GLY A 35 0.64 21.85 27.42
CA GLY A 35 0.96 22.89 26.45
C GLY A 35 0.06 22.76 25.25
N ARG A 36 -0.61 23.87 24.94
CA ARG A 36 -1.37 24.11 23.72
C ARG A 36 -0.58 23.74 22.47
N SER A 37 -1.31 23.25 21.48
CA SER A 37 -1.03 23.29 20.04
C SER A 37 0.15 24.19 19.66
N THR A 38 1.27 23.56 19.30
CA THR A 38 2.30 24.17 18.47
C THR A 38 2.70 23.15 17.41
N GLU A 39 2.28 23.45 16.18
CA GLU A 39 2.95 23.16 14.91
C GLU A 39 3.96 22.01 14.96
N GLY A 40 3.51 20.82 14.59
CA GLY A 40 4.41 19.74 14.24
C GLY A 40 5.31 20.21 13.10
N THR A 41 6.60 20.34 13.40
CA THR A 41 7.64 20.65 12.42
C THR A 41 7.50 19.72 11.23
N ILE A 42 7.04 20.28 10.11
CA ILE A 42 7.02 19.61 8.82
C ILE A 42 8.50 19.34 8.49
N VAL A 43 8.94 18.10 8.65
CA VAL A 43 10.23 17.67 8.14
C VAL A 43 10.12 17.72 6.63
N ALA A 44 10.57 18.84 6.06
CA ALA A 44 10.54 19.08 4.63
C ALA A 44 11.35 17.98 3.94
N ALA A 45 10.65 17.13 3.18
CA ALA A 45 11.26 16.13 2.31
C ALA A 45 12.17 16.86 1.32
N THR A 46 13.46 16.85 1.62
CA THR A 46 14.49 17.43 0.76
C THR A 46 14.49 16.63 -0.53
N ARG A 47 14.38 17.31 -1.69
CA ARG A 47 14.46 16.69 -3.02
C ARG A 47 15.75 15.86 -3.11
N ARG A 48 15.63 14.54 -2.92
CA ARG A 48 16.69 13.59 -3.25
C ARG A 48 16.80 13.54 -4.77
N THR A 49 17.91 14.05 -5.31
CA THR A 49 18.36 13.79 -6.69
C THR A 49 18.27 12.31 -7.03
N ALA A 50 17.90 11.99 -8.27
CA ALA A 50 17.58 10.66 -8.78
C ALA A 50 18.67 9.61 -8.50
N SER A 51 18.65 9.02 -7.30
CA SER A 51 19.44 7.85 -6.98
C SER A 51 18.87 6.66 -7.75
N LYS A 52 19.75 5.80 -8.28
CA LYS A 52 19.35 4.52 -8.89
C LYS A 52 18.33 3.80 -7.98
N PRO A 53 17.19 3.33 -8.51
CA PRO A 53 16.19 2.67 -7.69
C PRO A 53 16.75 1.37 -7.09
N LEU A 54 16.38 1.08 -5.84
CA LEU A 54 16.68 -0.20 -5.19
C LEU A 54 15.81 -1.32 -5.78
N LEU A 55 14.54 -1.01 -6.02
CA LEU A 55 13.55 -1.92 -6.58
C LEU A 55 12.87 -1.22 -7.76
N GLU A 56 12.73 -1.93 -8.87
CA GLU A 56 12.04 -1.43 -10.05
C GLU A 56 11.14 -2.52 -10.65
N LEU A 57 9.87 -2.16 -10.85
CA LEU A 57 8.84 -2.96 -11.49
C LEU A 57 8.51 -2.29 -12.82
N THR A 58 8.57 -3.04 -13.91
CA THR A 58 8.25 -2.54 -15.26
C THR A 58 7.19 -3.40 -15.92
N ASP A 59 6.03 -2.81 -16.23
CA ASP A 59 4.85 -3.46 -16.83
C ASP A 59 4.48 -4.80 -16.18
N VAL A 60 4.59 -4.88 -14.85
CA VAL A 60 4.40 -6.14 -14.11
C VAL A 60 2.94 -6.58 -14.17
N LYS A 61 2.74 -7.84 -14.55
CA LYS A 61 1.43 -8.50 -14.60
C LYS A 61 1.46 -9.75 -13.75
N ARG A 62 0.39 -9.99 -12.99
CA ARG A 62 0.18 -11.23 -12.24
C ARG A 62 -1.26 -11.67 -12.36
N TYR A 63 -1.47 -12.74 -13.11
CA TYR A 63 -2.77 -13.34 -13.35
C TYR A 63 -2.87 -14.71 -12.68
N PHE A 64 -4.01 -14.99 -12.05
CA PHE A 64 -4.29 -16.29 -11.43
C PHE A 64 -5.35 -17.03 -12.24
N ARG A 65 -5.04 -18.26 -12.64
CA ARG A 65 -5.97 -19.15 -13.34
C ARG A 65 -7.09 -19.59 -12.41
N VAL A 66 -8.34 -19.44 -12.83
CA VAL A 66 -9.51 -19.97 -12.09
C VAL A 66 -9.73 -21.42 -12.51
N ARG A 67 -9.62 -22.38 -11.57
CA ARG A 67 -9.91 -23.78 -11.82
C ARG A 67 -11.40 -24.08 -11.59
N GLY A 68 -12.08 -24.64 -12.60
CA GLY A 68 -13.39 -25.30 -12.46
C GLY A 68 -14.30 -25.07 -13.67
N GLY A 69 -14.67 -26.13 -14.42
CA GLY A 69 -15.58 -26.12 -15.59
C GLY A 69 -15.40 -27.31 -16.55
N ILE A 70 -16.43 -27.65 -17.34
CA ILE A 70 -16.46 -28.80 -18.28
C ILE A 70 -15.37 -28.64 -19.39
N PRO A 71 -14.60 -29.70 -19.73
CA PRO A 71 -13.39 -29.61 -20.57
C PRO A 71 -13.56 -29.10 -22.02
N LEU A 72 -14.79 -29.06 -22.56
CA LEU A 72 -15.00 -28.90 -24.00
C LEU A 72 -15.34 -27.48 -24.50
N ILE A 73 -15.50 -26.48 -23.61
CA ILE A 73 -16.10 -25.17 -24.00
C ILE A 73 -15.28 -23.92 -23.64
N ARG A 74 -14.18 -23.99 -22.86
CA ARG A 74 -13.76 -22.79 -22.10
C ARG A 74 -12.60 -21.94 -22.65
N LYS A 75 -12.92 -20.64 -22.81
CA LYS A 75 -12.00 -19.49 -22.73
C LYS A 75 -11.26 -19.50 -21.38
N GLU A 76 -9.94 -19.35 -21.37
CA GLU A 76 -9.16 -19.25 -20.13
C GLU A 76 -9.66 -18.07 -19.27
N LEU A 77 -10.22 -18.36 -18.09
CA LEU A 77 -10.63 -17.35 -17.11
C LEU A 77 -9.48 -17.08 -16.13
N ASN A 78 -8.98 -15.85 -16.15
CA ASN A 78 -7.87 -15.39 -15.34
C ASN A 78 -8.30 -14.22 -14.45
N VAL A 79 -8.03 -14.30 -13.15
CA VAL A 79 -8.12 -13.16 -12.23
C VAL A 79 -6.91 -12.27 -12.48
N ARG A 80 -7.14 -11.03 -12.93
CA ARG A 80 -6.07 -10.05 -13.17
C ARG A 80 -5.76 -9.27 -11.91
N ALA A 81 -4.98 -9.88 -11.01
CA ALA A 81 -4.66 -9.28 -9.71
C ALA A 81 -3.69 -8.10 -9.82
N VAL A 82 -2.74 -8.14 -10.75
CA VAL A 82 -1.88 -7.02 -11.14
C VAL A 82 -1.84 -6.99 -12.65
N ASP A 83 -2.04 -5.82 -13.26
CA ASP A 83 -2.19 -5.69 -14.71
C ASP A 83 -1.43 -4.48 -15.27
N GLY A 84 -0.12 -4.63 -15.46
CA GLY A 84 0.73 -3.62 -16.11
C GLY A 84 1.20 -2.53 -15.16
N VAL A 85 1.56 -2.89 -13.94
CA VAL A 85 2.04 -1.92 -12.94
C VAL A 85 3.53 -1.65 -13.13
N SER A 86 3.88 -0.38 -13.24
CA SER A 86 5.26 0.10 -13.19
C SER A 86 5.47 0.98 -11.97
N LEU A 87 6.52 0.70 -11.19
CA LEU A 87 6.80 1.34 -9.91
C LEU A 87 8.30 1.26 -9.60
N SER A 88 8.86 2.30 -9.01
CA SER A 88 10.23 2.31 -8.51
C SER A 88 10.28 2.76 -7.05
N VAL A 89 11.20 2.15 -6.29
CA VAL A 89 11.49 2.49 -4.89
C VAL A 89 12.99 2.77 -4.77
N ALA A 90 13.35 3.99 -4.38
CA ALA A 90 14.70 4.43 -4.12
C ALA A 90 15.21 3.96 -2.74
N ARG A 91 16.53 3.95 -2.55
CA ARG A 91 17.12 3.57 -1.25
C ARG A 91 16.72 4.55 -0.16
N GLY A 92 16.27 4.03 0.98
CA GLY A 92 15.82 4.82 2.12
C GLY A 92 14.51 5.58 1.86
N GLU A 93 13.75 5.22 0.83
CA GLU A 93 12.44 5.77 0.52
C GLU A 93 11.33 4.87 1.07
N THR A 94 10.24 5.47 1.54
CA THR A 94 8.99 4.79 1.81
C THR A 94 8.00 5.08 0.68
N VAL A 95 7.68 4.05 -0.12
CA VAL A 95 6.63 4.13 -1.14
C VAL A 95 5.41 3.37 -0.66
N SER A 96 4.26 4.02 -0.65
CA SER A 96 3.00 3.42 -0.20
C SER A 96 2.12 2.92 -1.33
N LEU A 97 1.57 1.73 -1.19
CA LEU A 97 0.51 1.16 -2.02
C LEU A 97 -0.82 1.26 -1.28
N VAL A 98 -1.77 2.00 -1.85
CA VAL A 98 -3.08 2.24 -1.24
C VAL A 98 -4.21 1.88 -2.18
N GLY A 99 -5.39 1.60 -1.63
CA GLY A 99 -6.58 1.24 -2.39
C GLY A 99 -7.51 0.32 -1.62
N GLU A 100 -8.74 0.16 -2.10
CA GLU A 100 -9.74 -0.76 -1.53
C GLU A 100 -9.20 -2.20 -1.43
N SER A 101 -9.80 -3.02 -0.56
CA SER A 101 -9.47 -4.44 -0.47
C SER A 101 -9.64 -5.13 -1.83
N GLY A 102 -8.75 -6.08 -2.14
CA GLY A 102 -8.78 -6.80 -3.44
C GLY A 102 -8.23 -6.01 -4.64
N SER A 103 -7.72 -4.79 -4.47
CA SER A 103 -7.11 -3.98 -5.55
C SER A 103 -5.78 -4.50 -6.11
N GLY A 104 -5.15 -5.50 -5.47
CA GLY A 104 -3.90 -6.13 -5.93
C GLY A 104 -2.64 -5.81 -5.12
N LYS A 105 -2.72 -4.96 -4.09
CA LYS A 105 -1.57 -4.46 -3.29
C LYS A 105 -0.66 -5.57 -2.74
N THR A 106 -1.23 -6.50 -1.96
CA THR A 106 -0.50 -7.66 -1.40
C THR A 106 0.08 -8.56 -2.48
N THR A 107 -0.62 -8.72 -3.62
CA THR A 107 -0.09 -9.49 -4.76
C THR A 107 1.13 -8.79 -5.35
N LEU A 108 1.06 -7.48 -5.56
CA LEU A 108 2.18 -6.68 -6.07
C LEU A 108 3.39 -6.74 -5.13
N GLY A 109 3.18 -6.60 -3.81
CA GLY A 109 4.24 -6.73 -2.81
C GLY A 109 4.92 -8.11 -2.82
N ARG A 110 4.14 -9.19 -2.95
CA ARG A 110 4.70 -10.55 -3.07
C ARG A 110 5.45 -10.78 -4.37
N VAL A 111 5.00 -10.16 -5.47
CA VAL A 111 5.72 -10.19 -6.76
C VAL A 111 7.02 -9.40 -6.67
N ALA A 112 7.01 -8.23 -6.01
CA ALA A 112 8.20 -7.42 -5.77
C ALA A 112 9.29 -8.20 -5.01
N LEU A 113 8.91 -9.04 -4.05
CA LEU A 113 9.82 -9.90 -3.29
C LEU A 113 10.24 -11.20 -4.01
N GLY A 114 9.69 -11.49 -5.19
CA GLY A 114 9.87 -12.77 -5.87
C GLY A 114 9.25 -13.98 -5.13
N LEU A 115 8.33 -13.74 -4.18
CA LEU A 115 7.54 -14.79 -3.52
C LEU A 115 6.45 -15.33 -4.45
N GLN A 116 6.00 -14.51 -5.40
CA GLN A 116 5.11 -14.91 -6.48
C GLN A 116 5.73 -14.52 -7.84
N PRO A 117 5.73 -15.42 -8.83
CA PRO A 117 6.28 -15.09 -10.15
C PRO A 117 5.34 -14.16 -10.90
N ALA A 118 5.90 -13.10 -11.50
CA ALA A 118 5.18 -12.30 -12.48
C ALA A 118 4.78 -13.17 -13.68
N THR A 119 3.56 -12.98 -14.17
CA THR A 119 3.07 -13.58 -15.42
C THR A 119 3.74 -12.91 -16.63
N ALA A 120 3.97 -11.60 -16.57
CA ALA A 120 4.72 -10.81 -17.55
C ALA A 120 5.30 -9.55 -16.87
N GLY A 121 6.17 -8.84 -17.60
CA GLY A 121 6.93 -7.71 -17.07
C GLY A 121 8.19 -8.12 -16.31
N HIS A 122 8.86 -7.12 -15.74
CA HIS A 122 10.19 -7.24 -15.15
C HIS A 122 10.20 -6.75 -13.71
N VAL A 123 10.93 -7.46 -12.85
CA VAL A 123 11.19 -7.02 -11.47
C VAL A 123 12.69 -7.05 -11.26
N THR A 124 13.29 -5.87 -11.13
CA THR A 124 14.72 -5.75 -10.87
C THR A 124 14.97 -5.26 -9.45
N TYR A 125 16.00 -5.80 -8.82
CA TYR A 125 16.50 -5.35 -7.53
C TYR A 125 17.98 -5.02 -7.66
N ASP A 126 18.37 -3.79 -7.31
CA ASP A 126 19.72 -3.26 -7.48
C ASP A 126 20.20 -3.31 -8.96
N GLY A 127 19.25 -3.26 -9.89
CA GLY A 127 19.46 -3.40 -11.34
C GLY A 127 19.62 -4.84 -11.83
N ARG A 128 19.36 -5.86 -11.00
CA ARG A 128 19.38 -7.29 -11.41
C ARG A 128 17.97 -7.86 -11.48
N GLU A 129 17.61 -8.48 -12.60
CA GLU A 129 16.32 -9.14 -12.80
C GLU A 129 16.16 -10.35 -11.87
N ILE A 130 15.17 -10.31 -10.96
CA ILE A 130 14.94 -11.33 -9.94
C ILE A 130 14.65 -12.69 -10.58
N ARG A 131 13.92 -12.73 -11.70
CA ARG A 131 13.57 -13.98 -12.38
C ARG A 131 14.77 -14.73 -12.95
N SER A 132 15.85 -14.01 -13.26
CA SER A 132 17.06 -14.57 -13.87
C SER A 132 18.05 -15.17 -12.86
N LEU A 133 17.85 -14.90 -11.57
CA LEU A 133 18.79 -15.29 -10.52
C LEU A 133 18.82 -16.81 -10.28
N SER A 134 20.02 -17.35 -10.11
CA SER A 134 20.24 -18.73 -9.67
C SER A 134 19.62 -18.99 -8.28
N ALA A 135 19.52 -20.25 -7.87
CA ALA A 135 19.01 -20.60 -6.54
C ALA A 135 19.86 -20.01 -5.40
N GLY A 136 21.19 -19.94 -5.58
CA GLY A 136 22.11 -19.34 -4.63
C GLY A 136 21.92 -17.83 -4.51
N GLU A 137 21.84 -17.13 -5.64
CA GLU A 137 21.62 -15.69 -5.69
C GLU A 137 20.24 -15.31 -5.12
N ARG A 138 19.19 -16.08 -5.42
CA ARG A 138 17.86 -15.88 -4.82
C ARG A 138 17.90 -16.05 -3.30
N ARG A 139 18.65 -17.02 -2.78
CA ARG A 139 18.83 -17.18 -1.33
C ARG A 139 19.59 -16.00 -0.73
N ALA A 140 20.60 -15.46 -1.41
CA ALA A 140 21.32 -14.27 -0.95
C ALA A 140 20.41 -13.03 -0.95
N LEU A 141 19.61 -12.85 -2.01
CA LEU A 141 18.67 -11.75 -2.16
C LEU A 141 17.59 -11.75 -1.05
N ARG A 142 17.10 -12.92 -0.66
CA ARG A 142 16.13 -13.05 0.44
C ARG A 142 16.66 -12.53 1.78
N LYS A 143 17.96 -12.43 2.00
CA LYS A 143 18.50 -11.75 3.21
C LYS A 143 18.28 -10.24 3.17
N ARG A 144 18.38 -9.66 1.97
CA ARG A 144 18.27 -8.21 1.72
C ARG A 144 16.83 -7.73 1.63
N MET A 145 15.90 -8.63 1.32
CA MET A 145 14.47 -8.35 1.11
C MET A 145 13.61 -9.15 2.09
N GLN A 146 12.86 -8.47 2.95
CA GLN A 146 12.03 -9.10 3.98
C GLN A 146 10.58 -8.63 3.90
N ILE A 147 9.69 -9.31 4.63
CA ILE A 147 8.27 -8.98 4.69
C ILE A 147 7.78 -9.03 6.13
N VAL A 148 6.97 -8.04 6.49
CA VAL A 148 6.13 -8.04 7.68
C VAL A 148 4.70 -8.27 7.20
N PHE A 149 4.09 -9.36 7.65
CA PHE A 149 2.76 -9.78 7.20
C PHE A 149 1.64 -9.06 7.98
N GLN A 150 0.45 -9.03 7.37
CA GLN A 150 -0.77 -8.40 7.89
C GLN A 150 -1.25 -8.98 9.21
N ASP A 151 -1.15 -10.31 9.39
CA ASP A 151 -1.62 -10.99 10.60
C ASP A 151 -0.45 -11.34 11.54
N PRO A 152 -0.27 -10.61 12.65
CA PRO A 152 0.73 -10.96 13.66
C PRO A 152 0.46 -12.31 14.32
N PHE A 153 -0.79 -12.78 14.37
CA PHE A 153 -1.14 -14.05 14.98
C PHE A 153 -0.78 -15.22 14.06
N GLY A 154 -1.30 -15.22 12.83
CA GLY A 154 -1.05 -16.26 11.85
C GLY A 154 0.40 -16.32 11.36
N SER A 155 1.17 -15.24 11.53
CA SER A 155 2.58 -15.21 11.16
C SER A 155 3.53 -15.82 12.20
N LEU A 156 3.08 -16.06 13.44
CA LEU A 156 3.86 -16.67 14.51
C LEU A 156 3.36 -18.09 14.83
N ASN A 157 4.28 -19.03 15.02
CA ASN A 157 3.97 -20.38 15.47
C ASN A 157 3.70 -20.36 17.00
N PRO A 158 2.47 -20.65 17.45
CA PRO A 158 2.11 -20.58 18.87
C PRO A 158 2.79 -21.66 19.72
N ARG A 159 3.41 -22.68 19.10
CA ARG A 159 4.07 -23.81 19.75
C ARG A 159 5.57 -23.62 19.92
N LEU A 160 6.13 -22.52 19.44
CA LEU A 160 7.56 -22.21 19.53
C LEU A 160 7.78 -20.94 20.35
N PRO A 161 8.88 -20.85 21.12
CA PRO A 161 9.34 -19.58 21.68
C PRO A 161 9.55 -18.51 20.61
N ILE A 162 9.43 -17.24 20.99
CA ILE A 162 9.64 -16.13 20.06
C ILE A 162 11.10 -15.99 19.64
N GLY A 163 12.04 -16.37 20.50
CA GLY A 163 13.47 -16.38 20.21
C GLY A 163 13.81 -17.29 19.04
N ASP A 164 13.34 -18.54 19.08
CA ASP A 164 13.54 -19.54 18.01
C ASP A 164 12.99 -19.05 16.66
N GLN A 165 11.84 -18.37 16.68
CA GLN A 165 11.19 -17.83 15.48
C GLN A 165 11.93 -16.63 14.89
N ILE A 166 12.57 -15.80 15.73
CA ILE A 166 13.45 -14.72 15.28
C ILE A 166 14.77 -15.31 14.75
N GLU A 167 15.29 -16.35 15.40
CA GLU A 167 16.52 -17.03 15.01
C GLU A 167 16.40 -17.80 13.68
N GLU A 168 15.18 -18.26 13.32
CA GLU A 168 14.92 -19.08 12.14
C GLU A 168 15.53 -18.48 10.86
N GLY A 169 15.41 -17.17 10.66
CA GLY A 169 15.99 -16.47 9.51
C GLY A 169 17.52 -16.55 9.50
N LEU A 170 18.17 -16.43 10.66
CA LEU A 170 19.63 -16.54 10.80
C LEU A 170 20.10 -17.96 10.48
N LEU A 171 19.39 -18.97 10.99
CA LEU A 171 19.67 -20.39 10.73
C LEU A 171 19.50 -20.73 9.25
N ALA A 172 18.39 -20.32 8.63
CA ALA A 172 18.09 -20.57 7.22
C ALA A 172 19.16 -19.98 6.28
N HIS A 173 19.81 -18.91 6.73
CA HIS A 173 20.86 -18.19 6.00
C HIS A 173 22.29 -18.50 6.48
N LYS A 174 22.45 -19.40 7.46
CA LYS A 174 23.75 -19.77 8.06
C LYS A 174 24.55 -18.56 8.56
N LEU A 175 23.87 -17.63 9.25
CA LEU A 175 24.45 -16.40 9.76
C LEU A 175 24.87 -16.57 11.22
N GLY A 176 26.18 -16.53 11.49
CA GLY A 176 26.73 -16.64 12.85
C GLY A 176 26.65 -18.04 13.45
N ASP A 177 27.45 -18.26 14.49
CA ASP A 177 27.35 -19.43 15.37
C ASP A 177 26.19 -19.27 16.39
N GLU A 178 25.99 -20.25 17.25
CA GLU A 178 24.91 -20.26 18.24
C GLU A 178 24.95 -19.04 19.17
N ASN A 179 26.13 -18.68 19.67
CA ASN A 179 26.30 -17.52 20.55
C ASN A 179 26.00 -16.21 19.83
N ALA A 180 26.50 -16.04 18.60
CA ALA A 180 26.25 -14.86 17.79
C ALA A 180 24.76 -14.73 17.43
N ARG A 181 24.08 -15.83 17.13
CA ARG A 181 22.64 -15.83 16.85
C ARG A 181 21.82 -15.48 18.09
N GLY A 182 22.14 -16.07 19.25
CA GLY A 182 21.50 -15.72 20.53
C GLY A 182 21.67 -14.24 20.88
N LYS A 183 22.87 -13.67 20.69
CA LYS A 183 23.12 -12.24 20.85
C LYS A 183 22.27 -11.41 19.88
N ARG A 184 22.22 -11.82 18.61
CA ARG A 184 21.45 -11.12 17.59
C ARG A 184 19.95 -11.09 17.89
N VAL A 185 19.38 -12.20 18.38
CA VAL A 185 17.97 -12.27 18.82
C VAL A 185 17.70 -11.25 19.92
N ARG A 186 18.58 -11.17 20.92
CA ARG A 186 18.48 -10.20 22.02
C ARG A 186 18.56 -8.75 21.52
N GLU A 187 19.48 -8.46 20.62
CA GLU A 187 19.62 -7.13 19.99
C GLU A 187 18.36 -6.72 19.23
N VAL A 188 17.76 -7.59 18.42
CA VAL A 188 16.56 -7.20 17.65
C VAL A 188 15.31 -7.09 18.51
N LEU A 189 15.22 -7.82 19.62
CA LEU A 189 14.16 -7.61 20.60
C LEU A 189 14.25 -6.22 21.23
N ASP A 190 15.45 -5.82 21.65
CA ASP A 190 15.71 -4.50 22.20
C ASP A 190 15.38 -3.39 21.18
N LEU A 191 15.82 -3.56 19.92
CA LEU A 191 15.54 -2.62 18.83
C LEU A 191 14.03 -2.39 18.58
N VAL A 192 13.18 -3.39 18.85
CA VAL A 192 11.73 -3.23 18.72
C VAL A 192 11.05 -2.86 20.05
N GLY A 193 11.82 -2.50 21.08
CA GLY A 193 11.35 -2.09 22.39
C GLY A 193 10.77 -3.23 23.24
N LEU A 194 11.30 -4.44 23.10
CA LEU A 194 10.94 -5.60 23.93
C LEU A 194 12.13 -6.03 24.78
N ASP A 195 11.86 -6.47 26.02
CA ASP A 195 12.90 -6.98 26.90
C ASP A 195 13.61 -8.19 26.25
N PRO A 196 14.93 -8.17 26.08
CA PRO A 196 15.69 -9.29 25.51
C PRO A 196 15.52 -10.62 26.23
N ASN A 197 15.13 -10.62 27.51
CA ASN A 197 14.83 -11.81 28.29
C ASN A 197 13.53 -12.50 27.86
N TYR A 198 12.71 -11.87 27.03
CA TYR A 198 11.46 -12.44 26.54
C TYR A 198 11.64 -13.49 25.45
N ALA A 199 12.88 -13.74 24.98
CA ALA A 199 13.16 -14.72 23.92
C ALA A 199 12.61 -16.13 24.20
N SER A 200 12.54 -16.57 25.47
CA SER A 200 12.01 -17.88 25.85
C SER A 200 10.48 -17.93 25.97
N ARG A 201 9.78 -16.79 25.85
CA ARG A 201 8.32 -16.72 25.94
C ARG A 201 7.66 -17.12 24.63
N TYR A 202 6.40 -17.53 24.72
CA TYR A 202 5.57 -17.93 23.60
C TYR A 202 4.68 -16.78 23.11
N PRO A 203 4.25 -16.79 21.84
CA PRO A 203 3.43 -15.70 21.27
C PRO A 203 2.17 -15.35 22.08
N HIS A 204 1.53 -16.33 22.73
CA HIS A 204 0.30 -16.11 23.49
C HIS A 204 0.48 -15.24 24.74
N GLU A 205 1.72 -15.06 25.20
CA GLU A 205 2.09 -14.25 26.38
C GLU A 205 2.24 -12.75 26.05
N PHE A 206 2.03 -12.35 24.80
CA PHE A 206 2.21 -10.98 24.31
C PHE A 206 0.90 -10.35 23.83
N SER A 207 0.82 -9.02 23.95
CA SER A 207 -0.27 -8.23 23.34
C SER A 207 -0.17 -8.22 21.81
N GLY A 208 -1.24 -7.81 21.12
CA GLY A 208 -1.23 -7.71 19.64
C GLY A 208 -0.10 -6.81 19.11
N GLY A 209 0.11 -5.65 19.74
CA GLY A 209 1.20 -4.74 19.37
C GLY A 209 2.60 -5.32 19.60
N GLN A 210 2.79 -6.06 20.70
CA GLN A 210 4.05 -6.75 20.97
C GLN A 210 4.30 -7.89 19.96
N ARG A 211 3.27 -8.64 19.56
CA ARG A 211 3.40 -9.65 18.49
C ARG A 211 3.75 -9.02 17.14
N GLN A 212 3.19 -7.85 16.83
CA GLN A 212 3.59 -7.10 15.64
C GLN A 212 5.07 -6.71 15.69
N ARG A 213 5.54 -6.19 16.84
CA ARG A 213 6.96 -5.87 17.07
C ARG A 213 7.85 -7.10 16.93
N ILE A 214 7.42 -8.28 17.41
CA ILE A 214 8.12 -9.56 17.18
C ILE A 214 8.19 -9.89 15.68
N GLY A 215 7.11 -9.69 14.94
CA GLY A 215 7.08 -9.85 13.48
C GLY A 215 8.09 -8.94 12.76
N ILE A 216 8.22 -7.68 13.22
CA ILE A 216 9.23 -6.73 12.75
C ILE A 216 10.65 -7.22 13.12
N ALA A 217 10.88 -7.64 14.38
CA ALA A 217 12.16 -8.14 14.84
C ALA A 217 12.65 -9.35 14.02
N ARG A 218 11.74 -10.26 13.66
CA ARG A 218 12.06 -11.40 12.78
C ARG A 218 12.55 -10.95 11.41
N ALA A 219 11.92 -9.93 10.80
CA ALA A 219 12.39 -9.37 9.54
C ALA A 219 13.76 -8.70 9.70
N LEU A 220 14.00 -7.99 10.81
CA LEU A 220 15.26 -7.29 11.08
C LEU A 220 16.42 -8.21 11.46
N ALA A 221 16.15 -9.43 11.91
CA ALA A 221 17.17 -10.40 12.35
C ALA A 221 18.32 -10.53 11.35
N VAL A 222 17.99 -10.56 10.05
CA VAL A 222 18.94 -10.78 8.95
C VAL A 222 19.55 -9.49 8.36
N ASN A 223 19.32 -8.32 8.98
CA ASN A 223 19.77 -6.99 8.51
C ASN A 223 19.35 -6.70 7.04
N PRO A 224 18.05 -6.60 6.76
CA PRO A 224 17.57 -6.31 5.40
C PRO A 224 17.84 -4.86 4.98
N GLU A 225 17.82 -4.62 3.67
CA GLU A 225 17.83 -3.26 3.09
C GLU A 225 16.42 -2.82 2.66
N PHE A 226 15.56 -3.78 2.32
CA PHE A 226 14.21 -3.55 1.80
C PHE A 226 13.19 -4.40 2.55
N ILE A 227 12.09 -3.79 3.00
CA ILE A 227 11.00 -4.48 3.68
C ILE A 227 9.67 -4.12 3.02
N VAL A 228 8.89 -5.14 2.65
CA VAL A 228 7.46 -4.96 2.36
C VAL A 228 6.69 -5.03 3.66
N LEU A 229 5.95 -3.97 3.95
CA LEU A 229 5.09 -3.89 5.13
C LEU A 229 3.65 -4.09 4.66
N ASP A 230 3.13 -5.32 4.78
CA ASP A 230 1.80 -5.69 4.28
C ASP A 230 0.75 -5.44 5.36
N GLU A 231 0.15 -4.26 5.39
CA GLU A 231 -0.81 -3.82 6.41
C GLU A 231 -0.34 -4.02 7.87
N PRO A 232 0.84 -3.51 8.25
CA PRO A 232 1.49 -3.85 9.52
C PRO A 232 0.77 -3.33 10.77
N VAL A 233 -0.30 -2.56 10.61
CA VAL A 233 -1.03 -1.90 11.72
C VAL A 233 -2.54 -2.10 11.65
N SER A 234 -3.07 -2.87 10.70
CA SER A 234 -4.52 -2.96 10.45
C SER A 234 -5.31 -3.62 11.60
N ALA A 235 -4.69 -4.56 12.31
CA ALA A 235 -5.31 -5.30 13.42
C ALA A 235 -5.02 -4.71 14.82
N LEU A 236 -4.53 -3.46 14.90
CA LEU A 236 -4.07 -2.85 16.15
C LEU A 236 -4.92 -1.63 16.53
N ASP A 237 -5.06 -1.39 17.84
CA ASP A 237 -5.69 -0.17 18.36
C ASP A 237 -4.92 1.09 17.95
N VAL A 238 -5.63 2.21 17.77
CA VAL A 238 -5.07 3.48 17.23
C VAL A 238 -3.80 3.92 17.98
N SER A 239 -3.78 3.83 19.32
CA SER A 239 -2.60 4.20 20.11
C SER A 239 -1.38 3.31 19.82
N ILE A 240 -1.60 2.01 19.60
CA ILE A 240 -0.56 1.04 19.27
C ILE A 240 -0.10 1.20 17.83
N GLN A 241 -1.00 1.55 16.90
CA GLN A 241 -0.63 1.86 15.51
C GLN A 241 0.44 2.96 15.47
N SER A 242 0.22 4.07 16.17
CA SER A 242 1.18 5.18 16.23
C SER A 242 2.53 4.76 16.80
N GLN A 243 2.55 3.93 17.85
CA GLN A 243 3.80 3.42 18.42
C GLN A 243 4.58 2.56 17.42
N VAL A 244 3.90 1.68 16.67
CA VAL A 244 4.54 0.83 15.67
C VAL A 244 5.06 1.66 14.49
N LEU A 245 4.31 2.68 14.06
CA LEU A 245 4.72 3.58 12.97
C LEU A 245 5.94 4.42 13.35
N ASN A 246 5.99 4.95 14.58
CA ASN A 246 7.15 5.67 15.08
C ASN A 246 8.38 4.77 15.13
N LEU A 247 8.25 3.54 15.65
CA LEU A 247 9.31 2.54 15.60
C LEU A 247 9.81 2.29 14.17
N LEU A 248 8.90 2.10 13.21
CA LEU A 248 9.29 1.88 11.81
C LEU A 248 10.00 3.09 11.20
N ALA A 249 9.59 4.31 11.56
CA ALA A 249 10.22 5.55 11.11
C ALA A 249 11.63 5.71 11.71
N GLU A 250 11.79 5.46 13.01
CA GLU A 250 13.09 5.44 13.69
C GLU A 250 14.03 4.41 13.04
N LEU A 251 13.55 3.19 12.81
CA LEU A 251 14.33 2.14 12.14
C LEU A 251 14.72 2.51 10.69
N ARG A 252 13.86 3.24 9.97
CA ARG A 252 14.18 3.76 8.63
C ARG A 252 15.36 4.71 8.68
N GLU A 253 15.35 5.63 9.63
CA GLU A 253 16.38 6.66 9.77
C GLU A 253 17.70 6.08 10.29
N GLU A 254 17.64 5.25 11.33
CA GLU A 254 18.84 4.68 11.95
C GLU A 254 19.51 3.58 11.13
N LYS A 255 18.72 2.76 10.42
CA LYS A 255 19.24 1.60 9.67
C LYS A 255 19.23 1.80 8.15
N GLY A 256 18.74 2.95 7.67
CA GLY A 256 18.65 3.24 6.24
C GLY A 256 17.69 2.29 5.49
N LEU A 257 16.65 1.80 6.16
CA LEU A 257 15.70 0.84 5.58
C LEU A 257 14.89 1.48 4.46
N THR A 258 14.54 0.67 3.47
CA THR A 258 13.66 1.04 2.36
C THR A 258 12.33 0.30 2.50
N TYR A 259 11.21 0.99 2.34
CA TYR A 259 9.89 0.40 2.56
C TYR A 259 8.99 0.45 1.34
N LEU A 260 8.33 -0.68 1.08
CA LEU A 260 7.08 -0.71 0.32
C LEU A 260 5.93 -0.93 1.31
N PHE A 261 5.19 0.13 1.62
CA PHE A 261 4.17 0.14 2.66
C PHE A 261 2.77 -0.08 2.06
N ILE A 262 2.15 -1.22 2.35
CA ILE A 262 0.79 -1.51 1.89
C ILE A 262 -0.17 -1.15 3.01
N SER A 263 -1.15 -0.30 2.70
CA SER A 263 -2.19 0.09 3.65
C SER A 263 -3.49 0.39 2.95
N HIS A 264 -4.61 0.18 3.65
CA HIS A 264 -5.91 0.73 3.27
C HIS A 264 -6.29 1.97 4.09
N ASN A 265 -5.52 2.29 5.15
CA ASN A 265 -5.68 3.50 5.94
C ASN A 265 -4.82 4.63 5.38
N LEU A 266 -5.46 5.67 4.84
CA LEU A 266 -4.81 6.82 4.22
C LEU A 266 -4.22 7.81 5.24
N ASP A 267 -4.75 7.86 6.47
CA ASP A 267 -4.23 8.74 7.53
C ASP A 267 -2.78 8.40 7.86
N VAL A 268 -2.52 7.10 8.02
CA VAL A 268 -1.19 6.56 8.30
C VAL A 268 -0.22 6.83 7.14
N VAL A 269 -0.70 6.72 5.91
CA VAL A 269 0.12 6.90 4.70
C VAL A 269 0.66 8.33 4.62
N GLY A 270 -0.14 9.32 5.04
CA GLY A 270 0.22 10.75 4.92
C GLY A 270 1.37 11.16 5.80
N TYR A 271 1.51 10.51 6.94
CA TYR A 271 2.59 10.74 7.90
C TYR A 271 3.84 9.91 7.60
N PHE A 272 3.68 8.69 7.07
CA PHE A 272 4.77 7.71 7.02
C PHE A 272 5.51 7.65 5.68
N SER A 273 4.91 8.13 4.59
CA SER A 273 5.36 7.83 3.21
C SER A 273 5.94 9.04 2.50
N ASP A 274 6.95 8.83 1.65
CA ASP A 274 7.46 9.87 0.75
C ASP A 274 6.56 9.99 -0.50
N ARG A 275 6.19 8.84 -1.06
CA ARG A 275 5.31 8.73 -2.24
C ARG A 275 4.20 7.75 -2.00
N VAL A 276 3.14 7.92 -2.77
CA VAL A 276 1.96 7.05 -2.78
C VAL A 276 1.64 6.64 -4.21
N ALA A 277 1.26 5.37 -4.38
CA ALA A 277 0.66 4.82 -5.59
C ALA A 277 -0.72 4.23 -5.23
N VAL A 278 -1.75 4.82 -5.81
CA VAL A 278 -3.15 4.45 -5.60
C VAL A 278 -3.51 3.36 -6.60
N MET A 279 -3.88 2.19 -6.11
CA MET A 279 -4.25 1.03 -6.90
C MET A 279 -5.77 0.87 -6.97
N TYR A 280 -6.28 0.59 -8.17
CA TYR A 280 -7.65 0.17 -8.40
C TYR A 280 -7.67 -0.99 -9.40
N LEU A 281 -8.34 -2.08 -9.02
CA LEU A 281 -8.58 -3.26 -9.86
C LEU A 281 -7.33 -3.75 -10.62
N GLY A 282 -6.21 -3.90 -9.91
CA GLY A 282 -4.94 -4.42 -10.42
C GLY A 282 -4.05 -3.40 -11.14
N THR A 283 -4.47 -2.13 -11.23
CA THR A 283 -3.72 -1.06 -11.92
C THR A 283 -3.41 0.11 -10.99
N VAL A 284 -2.33 0.86 -11.25
CA VAL A 284 -2.06 2.13 -10.58
C VAL A 284 -2.81 3.23 -11.31
N VAL A 285 -3.68 3.95 -10.60
CA VAL A 285 -4.51 5.02 -11.18
C VAL A 285 -3.96 6.41 -10.91
N GLU A 286 -3.17 6.58 -9.86
CA GLU A 286 -2.52 7.85 -9.51
C GLU A 286 -1.26 7.56 -8.68
N MET A 287 -0.17 8.27 -8.94
CA MET A 287 1.09 8.10 -8.24
C MET A 287 1.87 9.42 -8.17
N GLY A 288 2.48 9.71 -7.02
CA GLY A 288 3.33 10.90 -6.87
C GLY A 288 3.76 11.12 -5.41
N PRO A 289 4.40 12.26 -5.10
CA PRO A 289 4.67 12.66 -3.73
C PRO A 289 3.39 12.68 -2.90
N VAL A 290 3.45 12.14 -1.67
CA VAL A 290 2.25 11.97 -0.83
C VAL A 290 1.52 13.29 -0.61
N GLU A 291 2.27 14.37 -0.39
CA GLU A 291 1.74 15.70 -0.15
C GLU A 291 0.93 16.22 -1.34
N GLN A 292 1.42 16.01 -2.57
CA GLN A 292 0.74 16.48 -3.78
C GLN A 292 -0.53 15.67 -4.05
N VAL A 293 -0.46 14.34 -3.95
CA VAL A 293 -1.60 13.45 -4.18
C VAL A 293 -2.70 13.66 -3.14
N PHE A 294 -2.35 13.92 -1.87
CA PHE A 294 -3.34 14.15 -0.82
C PHE A 294 -3.93 15.57 -0.82
N LYS A 295 -3.15 16.60 -1.15
CA LYS A 295 -3.67 17.97 -1.24
C LYS A 295 -4.47 18.20 -2.52
N LYS A 296 -4.00 17.69 -3.66
CA LYS A 296 -4.57 17.91 -4.99
C LYS A 296 -4.73 16.59 -5.77
N PRO A 297 -5.52 15.64 -5.26
CA PRO A 297 -5.79 14.38 -5.96
C PRO A 297 -6.45 14.65 -7.31
N GLN A 298 -5.98 13.99 -8.37
CA GLN A 298 -6.43 14.23 -9.73
C GLN A 298 -7.34 13.13 -10.25
N HIS A 299 -7.17 11.88 -9.79
CA HIS A 299 -8.03 10.79 -10.21
C HIS A 299 -9.33 10.78 -9.39
N PRO A 300 -10.52 10.66 -10.03
CA PRO A 300 -11.81 10.68 -9.31
C PRO A 300 -11.94 9.61 -8.21
N TYR A 301 -11.30 8.45 -8.39
CA TYR A 301 -11.19 7.42 -7.34
C TYR A 301 -10.38 7.90 -6.13
N THR A 302 -9.20 8.48 -6.32
CA THR A 302 -8.36 9.02 -5.25
C THR A 302 -9.09 10.12 -4.48
N VAL A 303 -9.82 10.99 -5.19
CA VAL A 303 -10.67 12.00 -4.57
C VAL A 303 -11.73 11.36 -3.68
N ALA A 304 -12.42 10.34 -4.16
CA ALA A 304 -13.46 9.66 -3.40
C ALA A 304 -12.87 8.96 -2.15
N LEU A 305 -11.75 8.26 -2.31
CA LEU A 305 -11.01 7.63 -1.20
C LEU A 305 -10.64 8.65 -0.12
N LEU A 306 -10.04 9.78 -0.49
CA LEU A 306 -9.63 10.81 0.46
C LEU A 306 -10.82 11.55 1.08
N SER A 307 -11.93 11.67 0.37
CA SER A 307 -13.15 12.26 0.92
C SER A 307 -13.80 11.42 2.02
N ALA A 308 -13.50 10.11 2.05
CA ALA A 308 -14.01 9.20 3.07
C ALA A 308 -13.20 9.27 4.38
N VAL A 309 -12.01 9.86 4.34
CA VAL A 309 -11.15 10.03 5.51
C VAL A 309 -11.78 11.05 6.49
N PRO A 310 -12.04 10.68 7.75
CA PRO A 310 -12.57 11.60 8.74
C PRO A 310 -11.63 12.79 8.98
N LYS A 311 -12.18 14.02 8.98
CA LYS A 311 -11.43 15.23 9.33
C LYS A 311 -11.90 15.76 10.67
N ILE A 312 -10.96 16.10 11.56
CA ILE A 312 -11.25 16.62 12.90
C ILE A 312 -12.01 17.97 12.82
N GLU A 313 -11.67 18.82 11.84
CA GLU A 313 -12.25 20.16 11.69
C GLU A 313 -13.55 20.21 10.87
N ALA A 314 -13.90 19.14 10.15
CA ALA A 314 -15.07 19.12 9.26
C ALA A 314 -16.17 18.24 9.85
N HIS A 315 -17.04 18.85 10.67
CA HIS A 315 -18.28 18.22 11.14
C HIS A 315 -19.33 18.05 10.01
N ASP A 316 -19.10 18.60 8.81
CA ASP A 316 -20.03 18.45 7.69
C ASP A 316 -19.81 17.13 6.93
N VAL A 317 -20.58 16.11 7.32
CA VAL A 317 -20.67 14.80 6.66
C VAL A 317 -21.08 14.92 5.16
N LYS A 318 -21.63 16.07 4.76
CA LYS A 318 -22.20 16.34 3.43
C LYS A 318 -21.19 16.35 2.28
N ASP A 319 -19.90 16.51 2.57
CA ASP A 319 -18.84 16.58 1.55
C ASP A 319 -18.18 15.23 1.22
N ARG A 320 -18.60 14.14 1.88
CA ARG A 320 -18.12 12.78 1.59
C ARG A 320 -18.69 12.26 0.27
N LEU A 321 -17.84 11.71 -0.60
CA LEU A 321 -18.30 11.02 -1.81
C LEU A 321 -18.50 9.54 -1.51
N ILE A 322 -19.76 9.11 -1.47
CA ILE A 322 -20.11 7.71 -1.40
C ILE A 322 -20.09 7.15 -2.83
N LEU A 323 -19.17 6.23 -3.10
CA LEU A 323 -19.12 5.52 -4.37
C LEU A 323 -20.29 4.53 -4.45
N ALA A 324 -21.15 4.69 -5.45
CA ALA A 324 -22.23 3.75 -5.73
C ALA A 324 -21.72 2.48 -6.43
N GLY A 325 -22.40 1.36 -6.21
CA GLY A 325 -22.13 0.08 -6.87
C GLY A 325 -20.97 -0.72 -6.28
N GLU A 326 -20.93 -2.01 -6.61
CA GLU A 326 -19.89 -2.96 -6.17
C GLU A 326 -18.61 -2.85 -7.00
N ILE A 327 -17.49 -3.29 -6.41
CA ILE A 327 -16.22 -3.41 -7.15
C ILE A 327 -16.39 -4.43 -8.28
N PRO A 328 -16.09 -4.06 -9.54
CA PRO A 328 -16.17 -4.99 -10.66
C PRO A 328 -15.29 -6.23 -10.45
N SER A 329 -15.67 -7.35 -11.07
CA SER A 329 -14.88 -8.57 -11.00
C SER A 329 -13.50 -8.39 -11.66
N PRO A 330 -12.40 -8.79 -11.00
CA PRO A 330 -11.07 -8.79 -11.60
C PRO A 330 -10.88 -9.89 -12.68
N ILE A 331 -11.85 -10.80 -12.83
CA ILE A 331 -11.86 -11.81 -13.91
C ILE A 331 -12.26 -11.17 -15.24
N ASN A 332 -13.25 -10.28 -15.21
CA ASN A 332 -13.77 -9.57 -16.36
C ASN A 332 -13.82 -8.07 -16.06
N PRO A 333 -12.66 -7.39 -16.03
CA PRO A 333 -12.63 -5.96 -15.72
C PRO A 333 -13.39 -5.17 -16.81
N PRO A 334 -13.98 -4.01 -16.46
CA PRO A 334 -14.63 -3.14 -17.45
C PRO A 334 -13.64 -2.76 -18.56
N SER A 335 -14.12 -2.65 -19.81
CA SER A 335 -13.28 -2.11 -20.90
C SER A 335 -12.88 -0.65 -20.64
N GLY A 336 -11.93 -0.12 -21.40
CA GLY A 336 -11.50 1.26 -21.24
C GLY A 336 -11.04 1.59 -19.81
N CYS A 337 -11.59 2.63 -19.19
CA CYS A 337 -11.29 2.98 -17.81
C CYS A 337 -11.95 1.98 -16.83
N ARG A 338 -11.14 1.27 -16.04
CA ARG A 338 -11.63 0.30 -15.04
C ARG A 338 -12.56 0.91 -13.99
N PHE A 339 -12.36 2.17 -13.65
CA PHE A 339 -13.17 2.89 -12.67
C PHE A 339 -14.48 3.45 -13.24
N ARG A 340 -14.71 3.36 -14.56
CA ARG A 340 -15.84 4.04 -15.24
C ARG A 340 -17.22 3.71 -14.65
N THR A 341 -17.40 2.51 -14.10
CA THR A 341 -18.68 2.03 -13.57
C THR A 341 -19.03 2.65 -12.22
N ARG A 342 -18.04 3.18 -11.50
CA ARG A 342 -18.18 3.84 -10.19
C ARG A 342 -17.72 5.31 -10.22
N CYS A 343 -17.37 5.82 -11.39
CA CYS A 343 -16.80 7.16 -11.55
C CYS A 343 -17.88 8.23 -11.51
N TRP A 344 -18.00 8.91 -10.37
CA TRP A 344 -18.90 10.05 -10.17
C TRP A 344 -18.64 11.20 -11.16
N LEU A 345 -17.38 11.40 -11.58
CA LEU A 345 -17.04 12.44 -12.57
C LEU A 345 -17.60 12.07 -13.95
N ARG A 346 -17.53 10.79 -14.35
CA ARG A 346 -18.03 10.34 -15.66
C ARG A 346 -19.51 10.65 -15.82
N GLU A 347 -20.30 10.40 -14.79
CA GLU A 347 -21.73 10.71 -14.77
C GLU A 347 -21.98 12.22 -14.94
N GLN A 348 -21.20 13.06 -14.26
CA GLN A 348 -21.29 14.53 -14.38
C GLN A 348 -20.89 15.05 -15.76
N LEU A 349 -19.95 14.38 -16.43
CA LEU A 349 -19.49 14.73 -17.77
C LEU A 349 -20.43 14.22 -18.88
N GLY A 350 -21.56 13.59 -18.55
CA GLY A 350 -22.48 13.04 -19.54
C GLY A 350 -22.01 11.74 -20.19
N ASN A 351 -21.30 10.89 -19.44
CA ASN A 351 -20.86 9.56 -19.86
C ASN A 351 -19.98 9.52 -21.13
N PRO A 352 -18.86 10.25 -21.17
CA PRO A 352 -18.00 10.30 -22.35
C PRO A 352 -17.54 8.91 -22.84
N ASP A 353 -17.65 8.67 -24.14
CA ASP A 353 -17.34 7.39 -24.79
C ASP A 353 -15.89 6.96 -24.63
N ARG A 354 -14.98 7.93 -24.51
CA ARG A 354 -13.55 7.67 -24.33
C ARG A 354 -13.26 6.82 -23.09
N CYS A 355 -13.99 7.04 -21.99
CA CYS A 355 -13.88 6.22 -20.78
C CYS A 355 -14.37 4.78 -20.99
N THR A 356 -15.20 4.54 -22.00
CA THR A 356 -15.73 3.21 -22.32
C THR A 356 -14.81 2.43 -23.27
N THR A 357 -14.16 3.14 -24.19
CA THR A 357 -13.44 2.55 -25.33
C THR A 357 -11.93 2.48 -25.14
N GLU A 358 -11.33 3.41 -24.39
CA GLU A 358 -9.88 3.56 -24.26
C GLU A 358 -9.43 3.41 -22.81
N GLU A 359 -8.43 2.56 -22.54
CA GLU A 359 -7.82 2.43 -21.20
C GLU A 359 -6.85 3.60 -20.99
N PRO A 360 -7.07 4.46 -19.97
CA PRO A 360 -6.16 5.57 -19.72
C PRO A 360 -4.82 5.04 -19.24
N LYS A 361 -3.73 5.49 -19.88
CA LYS A 361 -2.37 5.15 -19.45
C LYS A 361 -1.93 6.02 -18.28
N LEU A 362 -1.19 5.44 -17.34
CA LEU A 362 -0.53 6.21 -16.28
C LEU A 362 0.56 7.09 -16.91
N ALA A 363 0.35 8.40 -16.90
CA ALA A 363 1.27 9.37 -17.48
C ALA A 363 1.39 10.61 -16.59
N ALA A 364 2.50 11.33 -16.70
CA ALA A 364 2.71 12.58 -15.99
C ALA A 364 1.56 13.55 -16.26
N SER A 365 1.02 14.13 -15.19
CA SER A 365 -0.06 15.08 -15.29
C SER A 365 0.45 16.40 -15.88
N PRO A 366 -0.26 16.99 -16.86
CA PRO A 366 0.05 18.32 -17.35
C PRO A 366 0.02 19.40 -16.26
N ARG A 367 -0.63 19.12 -15.11
CA ARG A 367 -0.83 20.07 -14.01
C ARG A 367 0.19 19.94 -12.89
N SER A 368 0.80 18.77 -12.77
CA SER A 368 1.77 18.44 -11.72
C SER A 368 2.74 17.42 -12.30
N PRO A 369 3.92 17.84 -12.80
CA PRO A 369 4.87 16.95 -13.47
C PRO A 369 5.32 15.77 -12.60
N ASP A 370 5.35 15.96 -11.28
CA ASP A 370 5.74 14.94 -10.30
C ASP A 370 4.62 13.92 -9.99
N VAL A 371 3.40 14.14 -10.51
CA VAL A 371 2.24 13.27 -10.33
C VAL A 371 1.89 12.62 -11.65
N SER A 372 1.81 11.30 -11.66
CA SER A 372 1.26 10.54 -12.78
C SER A 372 -0.17 10.12 -12.50
N VAL A 373 -1.04 10.22 -13.51
CA VAL A 373 -2.47 9.90 -13.38
C VAL A 373 -2.96 9.13 -14.61
N ALA A 374 -3.72 8.06 -14.37
CA ALA A 374 -4.38 7.26 -15.41
C ALA A 374 -5.85 7.69 -15.53
N CYS A 375 -6.09 8.91 -16.03
CA CYS A 375 -7.43 9.44 -16.23
C CYS A 375 -7.50 10.24 -17.54
N HIS A 376 -8.59 10.08 -18.30
CA HIS A 376 -8.86 10.92 -19.48
C HIS A 376 -9.24 12.36 -19.12
N PHE A 377 -9.78 12.55 -17.91
CA PHE A 377 -10.27 13.83 -17.39
C PHE A 377 -9.73 14.07 -15.97
N PRO A 378 -8.42 14.24 -15.79
CA PRO A 378 -7.85 14.49 -14.47
C PRO A 378 -8.44 15.79 -13.88
N LEU A 379 -8.65 15.82 -12.57
CA LEU A 379 -9.23 16.98 -11.88
C LEU A 379 -8.20 18.10 -11.64
N GLU A 380 -8.66 19.36 -11.67
CA GLU A 380 -7.85 20.55 -11.38
C GLU A 380 -7.82 20.89 -9.90
N ASN A 381 -8.99 20.82 -9.26
CA ASN A 381 -9.20 21.34 -7.92
C ASN A 381 -9.23 20.24 -6.86
N GLY A 382 -8.91 18.99 -7.24
CA GLY A 382 -8.88 17.81 -6.38
C GLY A 382 -10.02 17.72 -5.38
N LEU A 383 -9.72 17.74 -4.08
CA LEU A 383 -10.73 17.65 -3.01
C LEU A 383 -11.76 18.78 -3.01
N ALA A 384 -11.43 19.99 -3.51
CA ALA A 384 -12.45 21.05 -3.60
C ALA A 384 -13.59 20.67 -4.57
N SER A 385 -13.35 19.70 -5.47
CA SER A 385 -14.34 19.10 -6.35
C SER A 385 -15.40 18.26 -5.61
N THR A 386 -15.16 17.88 -4.34
CA THR A 386 -16.11 17.08 -3.56
C THR A 386 -17.25 17.93 -2.98
N THR A 387 -17.04 19.23 -2.81
CA THR A 387 -18.06 20.16 -2.31
C THR A 387 -19.21 20.34 -3.31
N ALA A 388 -20.41 20.65 -2.83
CA ALA A 388 -21.55 20.92 -3.72
C ALA A 388 -21.24 22.01 -4.77
N LYS A 389 -20.54 23.07 -4.37
CA LYS A 389 -20.06 24.15 -5.26
C LYS A 389 -19.02 23.65 -6.27
N GLY A 390 -18.07 22.82 -5.84
CA GLY A 390 -17.08 22.19 -6.71
C GLY A 390 -17.70 21.29 -7.78
N ARG A 391 -18.68 20.47 -7.41
CA ARG A 391 -19.44 19.63 -8.34
C ARG A 391 -20.24 20.46 -9.36
N GLN A 392 -20.81 21.59 -8.96
CA GLN A 392 -21.50 22.51 -9.88
C GLN A 392 -20.52 23.20 -10.85
N ALA A 393 -19.35 23.61 -10.39
CA ALA A 393 -18.33 24.25 -11.25
C ALA A 393 -17.84 23.33 -12.39
N ILE A 394 -17.76 22.02 -12.14
CA ILE A 394 -17.42 21.01 -13.16
C ILE A 394 -18.48 20.97 -14.28
N LYS A 395 -19.78 21.04 -13.93
CA LYS A 395 -20.89 21.05 -14.89
C LYS A 395 -20.90 22.31 -15.78
N VAL A 396 -20.40 23.45 -15.28
CA VAL A 396 -20.40 24.73 -16.00
C VAL A 396 -19.23 24.79 -17.01
N LYS A 397 -18.03 24.35 -16.62
CA LYS A 397 -16.86 24.33 -17.53
C LYS A 397 -17.06 23.42 -18.74
N THR A 398 -17.79 22.31 -18.61
CA THR A 398 -18.08 21.40 -19.73
C THR A 398 -19.08 21.94 -20.74
N LYS A 399 -20.11 22.67 -20.29
CA LYS A 399 -21.04 23.36 -21.21
C LYS A 399 -20.31 24.39 -22.07
N ALA A 400 -19.38 25.15 -21.47
CA ALA A 400 -18.57 26.15 -22.18
C ALA A 400 -17.57 25.54 -23.19
N ALA A 401 -17.12 24.31 -22.98
CA ALA A 401 -16.23 23.60 -23.91
C ALA A 401 -16.95 22.96 -25.11
N SER A 402 -18.29 22.83 -25.08
CA SER A 402 -19.09 22.20 -26.14
C SER A 402 -19.49 23.15 -27.28
N THR A 403 -19.19 24.44 -27.19
CA THR A 403 -19.52 25.45 -28.21
C THR A 403 -18.30 25.85 -29.04
N LYS A 404 -17.84 24.94 -29.92
CA LYS A 404 -17.26 25.33 -31.21
C LYS A 404 -18.06 24.66 -32.31
N ALA A 405 -19.12 25.37 -32.71
CA ALA A 405 -19.99 24.98 -33.81
C ALA A 405 -19.20 24.95 -35.12
N VAL A 406 -19.35 23.85 -35.84
CA VAL A 406 -18.97 23.69 -37.25
C VAL A 406 -19.81 24.68 -38.08
N PRO A 407 -19.23 25.50 -38.98
CA PRO A 407 -20.03 26.34 -39.86
C PRO A 407 -20.78 25.46 -40.87
N LYS A 408 -22.12 25.51 -40.83
CA LYS A 408 -22.98 24.85 -41.81
C LYS A 408 -22.76 25.49 -43.19
N SER A 409 -22.29 24.69 -44.14
CA SER A 409 -22.25 25.03 -45.57
C SER A 409 -23.66 25.19 -46.14
N ALA A 410 -23.87 26.27 -46.89
CA ALA A 410 -25.09 26.61 -47.62
C ALA A 410 -25.49 25.52 -48.66
N PRO A 411 -26.79 25.36 -48.99
CA PRO A 411 -27.24 24.34 -49.93
C PRO A 411 -26.95 24.77 -51.38
N LYS A 412 -26.29 23.88 -52.13
CA LYS A 412 -26.12 23.99 -53.58
C LYS A 412 -27.47 23.77 -54.29
N GLY A 413 -27.76 24.66 -55.23
CA GLY A 413 -28.93 24.61 -56.12
C GLY A 413 -29.00 23.31 -56.93
N ARG A 414 -30.23 22.87 -57.19
CA ARG A 414 -30.55 21.69 -57.99
C ARG A 414 -31.20 22.15 -59.28
N THR A 415 -30.45 22.10 -60.38
CA THR A 415 -30.94 22.32 -61.74
C THR A 415 -31.42 21.01 -62.38
N THR A 416 -32.52 21.15 -63.11
CA THR A 416 -32.98 20.36 -64.27
C THR A 416 -33.47 18.90 -64.10
N LYS A 417 -34.75 18.71 -64.44
CA LYS A 417 -35.18 17.74 -65.47
C LYS A 417 -36.49 18.19 -66.13
N LYS A 418 -36.37 18.78 -67.32
CA LYS A 418 -37.45 18.84 -68.33
C LYS A 418 -37.70 17.43 -68.83
N ARG A 419 -38.97 17.01 -68.91
CA ARG A 419 -39.41 15.87 -69.73
C ARG A 419 -40.55 16.37 -70.60
N SER A 420 -40.28 16.39 -71.91
CA SER A 420 -41.22 16.61 -73.00
C SER A 420 -42.01 15.32 -73.28
N ALA A 421 -43.31 15.44 -73.51
CA ALA A 421 -44.09 14.52 -74.32
C ALA A 421 -45.29 15.24 -74.94
N ARG A 422 -45.26 15.32 -76.29
CA ARG A 422 -46.38 15.37 -77.27
C ARG A 422 -47.57 16.32 -77.04
N ALA A 423 -47.68 17.31 -77.93
CA ALA A 423 -48.48 17.16 -79.16
C ALA A 423 -47.61 17.62 -80.33
#